data_AF-A0A3N6LUB4-F1
#
_entry.id   AF-A0A3N6LUB4-F1
#
_cell.length_a   1.000
_cell.length_b   1.000
_cell.length_c   1.000
_cell.angle_alpha   90.00
_cell.angle_beta   90.00
_cell.angle_gamma   90.00
#
_symmetry.space_group_name_H-M   'P 1'
#
loop_
_entity.id
_entity.type
_entity.pdbx_description
1 polymer ?
#
loop_
_entity_poly.entity_id
_entity_poly.type
_entity_poly.pdbx_seq_one_letter_code
_entity_poly.pdbx_strand_id
1 'polypeptide(L)'
;MIPSVVVGGNWDRELRAFQDDVVFRSFEKRFNEGVGWNQTPYYSRMKEWIAKYGSYKGMTDTTDLDRCCSQIEKLYTMIKRDGYTTQRRLSKRKIQGLDYEPYFPLEQKQITVYVARDGELLWCAGAHRLSIAKILELESIPVRIRVRYEKWKELRDRVYEGSEQDEIWTKNHPDLDPRSGKAVHTHLTKFHMV
;
A
#
# COMPACT_ATOMS: atom_id res chain seq x y z
N MET A 1 -11.20 4.27 -14.49
CA MET A 1 -10.34 4.51 -13.30
C MET A 1 -11.23 4.45 -12.08
N ILE A 2 -10.91 3.71 -11.02
CA ILE A 2 -11.70 3.83 -9.78
C ILE A 2 -11.43 5.23 -9.19
N PRO A 3 -12.42 6.11 -9.01
CA PRO A 3 -12.19 7.44 -8.45
C PRO A 3 -11.92 7.36 -6.94
N SER A 4 -11.30 8.40 -6.40
CA SER A 4 -11.32 8.63 -4.94
C SER A 4 -12.71 9.08 -4.52
N VAL A 5 -13.18 8.65 -3.36
CA VAL A 5 -14.51 8.99 -2.83
C VAL A 5 -14.42 9.68 -1.47
N VAL A 6 -15.49 10.38 -1.10
CA VAL A 6 -15.67 11.00 0.21
C VAL A 6 -16.81 10.27 0.92
N VAL A 7 -16.57 9.80 2.14
CA VAL A 7 -17.52 8.94 2.85
C VAL A 7 -17.58 9.32 4.33
N GLY A 8 -18.79 9.63 4.83
CA GLY A 8 -19.06 9.85 6.26
C GLY A 8 -19.26 8.54 7.05
N GLY A 9 -19.66 8.65 8.31
CA GLY A 9 -19.98 7.49 9.16
C GLY A 9 -18.82 7.01 10.06
N ASN A 10 -18.71 5.69 10.28
CA ASN A 10 -17.82 5.07 11.28
C ASN A 10 -16.88 4.00 10.71
N TRP A 11 -16.64 4.01 9.40
CA TRP A 11 -15.78 3.03 8.71
C TRP A 11 -14.31 3.07 9.18
N ASP A 12 -13.91 4.13 9.88
CA ASP A 12 -12.56 4.39 10.38
C ASP A 12 -12.35 3.93 11.84
N ARG A 13 -13.32 3.28 12.48
CA ARG A 13 -13.24 2.92 13.92
C ARG A 13 -12.71 1.53 14.23
N GLU A 14 -12.86 0.57 13.31
CA GLU A 14 -12.43 -0.82 13.51
C GLU A 14 -11.21 -1.11 12.65
N LEU A 15 -10.05 -0.67 13.14
CA LEU A 15 -8.80 -0.74 12.39
C LEU A 15 -7.97 -1.93 12.85
N ARG A 16 -7.49 -2.71 11.88
CA ARG A 16 -6.42 -3.67 12.11
C ARG A 16 -5.08 -2.99 11.87
N ALA A 17 -4.17 -3.08 12.85
CA ALA A 17 -2.81 -2.60 12.66
C ALA A 17 -2.12 -3.35 11.52
N PHE A 18 -1.40 -2.62 10.66
CA PHE A 18 -0.66 -3.22 9.56
C PHE A 18 0.41 -4.23 10.05
N GLN A 19 0.98 -3.98 11.22
CA GLN A 19 1.96 -4.87 11.86
C GLN A 19 1.39 -6.26 12.18
N ASP A 20 0.07 -6.35 12.32
CA ASP A 20 -0.61 -7.61 12.56
C ASP A 20 -0.93 -8.36 11.27
N ASP A 21 -0.70 -7.78 10.09
CA ASP A 21 -0.97 -8.42 8.81
C ASP A 21 -0.06 -9.64 8.59
N VAL A 22 -0.66 -10.71 8.07
CA VAL A 22 0.05 -11.99 7.84
C VAL A 22 1.17 -11.83 6.82
N VAL A 23 1.03 -10.94 5.84
CA VAL A 23 2.07 -10.66 4.86
C VAL A 23 3.24 -9.99 5.56
N PHE A 24 2.98 -8.93 6.33
CA PHE A 24 4.04 -8.16 7.00
C PHE A 24 4.88 -9.05 7.91
N ARG A 25 4.25 -9.78 8.83
CA ARG A 25 4.95 -10.70 9.76
C ARG A 25 5.74 -11.78 9.02
N SER A 26 5.21 -12.29 7.91
CA SER A 26 5.92 -13.30 7.11
C SER A 26 7.13 -12.73 6.39
N PHE A 27 7.03 -11.48 5.95
CA PHE A 27 8.14 -10.80 5.29
C PHE A 27 9.23 -10.44 6.29
N GLU A 28 8.89 -10.04 7.52
CA GLU A 28 9.88 -9.85 8.60
C GLU A 28 10.65 -11.16 8.86
N LYS A 29 9.92 -12.28 9.03
CA LYS A 29 10.56 -13.60 9.17
C LYS A 29 11.46 -13.95 8.00
N ARG A 30 11.02 -13.67 6.78
CA ARG A 30 11.80 -13.99 5.60
C ARG A 30 13.07 -13.15 5.49
N PHE A 31 12.93 -11.83 5.60
CA PHE A 31 13.96 -10.86 5.22
C PHE A 31 14.84 -10.42 6.39
N ASN A 32 14.34 -10.44 7.62
CA ASN A 32 15.11 -10.10 8.82
C ASN A 32 15.64 -11.36 9.53
N GLU A 33 14.83 -12.41 9.66
CA GLU A 33 15.22 -13.64 10.36
C GLU A 33 15.80 -14.71 9.42
N GLY A 34 15.71 -14.54 8.09
CA GLY A 34 16.23 -15.48 7.11
C GLY A 34 15.43 -16.78 6.96
N VAL A 35 14.22 -16.85 7.54
CA VAL A 35 13.36 -18.05 7.53
C VAL A 35 12.94 -18.40 6.10
N GLY A 36 12.98 -19.68 5.74
CA GLY A 36 12.50 -20.14 4.43
C GLY A 36 11.01 -19.85 4.21
N TRP A 37 10.61 -19.50 2.99
CA TRP A 37 9.22 -19.16 2.67
C TRP A 37 8.23 -20.23 3.11
N ASN A 38 8.56 -21.50 2.90
CA ASN A 38 7.74 -22.65 3.29
C ASN A 38 7.44 -22.76 4.79
N GLN A 39 8.18 -22.04 5.64
CA GLN A 39 7.99 -21.98 7.08
C GLN A 39 7.28 -20.69 7.54
N THR A 40 6.93 -19.79 6.60
CA THR A 40 6.25 -18.54 6.93
C THR A 40 4.73 -18.73 7.09
N PRO A 41 4.06 -17.91 7.94
CA PRO A 41 2.60 -17.90 8.04
C PRO A 41 1.90 -17.61 6.71
N TYR A 42 2.47 -16.76 5.86
CA TYR A 42 1.97 -16.43 4.53
C TYR A 42 1.87 -17.68 3.66
N TYR A 43 2.96 -18.45 3.58
CA TYR A 43 3.00 -19.65 2.75
C TYR A 43 1.99 -20.70 3.22
N SER A 44 1.91 -20.92 4.53
CA SER A 44 0.94 -21.83 5.14
C SER A 44 -0.50 -21.43 4.81
N ARG A 45 -0.82 -20.13 4.92
CA ARG A 45 -2.15 -19.59 4.61
C ARG A 45 -2.49 -19.68 3.12
N MET A 46 -1.53 -19.44 2.24
CA MET A 46 -1.75 -19.58 0.80
C MET A 46 -2.02 -21.04 0.42
N LYS A 47 -1.27 -21.99 0.98
CA LYS A 47 -1.55 -23.42 0.78
C LYS A 47 -2.94 -23.82 1.25
N GLU A 48 -3.37 -23.35 2.42
CA GLU A 48 -4.72 -23.62 2.94
C GLU A 48 -5.80 -23.09 1.98
N TRP A 49 -5.64 -21.87 1.47
CA TRP A 49 -6.60 -21.28 0.54
C TRP A 49 -6.61 -21.95 -0.83
N ILE A 50 -5.45 -22.31 -1.37
CA ILE A 50 -5.36 -23.10 -2.61
C ILE A 50 -6.08 -24.44 -2.43
N ALA A 51 -5.82 -25.15 -1.33
CA ALA A 51 -6.47 -26.43 -1.05
C ALA A 51 -7.99 -26.29 -0.86
N LYS A 52 -8.44 -25.23 -0.20
CA LYS A 52 -9.86 -24.98 0.10
C LYS A 52 -10.67 -24.56 -1.14
N TYR A 53 -10.10 -23.72 -2.00
CA TYR A 53 -10.81 -23.10 -3.12
C TYR A 53 -10.41 -23.66 -4.49
N GLY A 54 -9.47 -24.59 -4.55
CA GLY A 54 -8.88 -25.13 -5.79
C GLY A 54 -7.91 -24.16 -6.48
N SER A 55 -8.15 -22.85 -6.35
CA SER A 55 -7.23 -21.80 -6.76
C SER A 55 -7.36 -20.57 -5.86
N TYR A 56 -6.27 -19.84 -5.66
CA TYR A 56 -6.29 -18.57 -4.95
C TYR A 56 -5.34 -17.57 -5.59
N LYS A 57 -5.83 -16.38 -5.96
CA LYS A 57 -5.05 -15.36 -6.68
C LYS A 57 -4.31 -15.93 -7.90
N GLY A 58 -4.97 -16.80 -8.66
CA GLY A 58 -4.39 -17.44 -9.85
C GLY A 58 -3.31 -18.49 -9.57
N MET A 59 -3.06 -18.83 -8.30
CA MET A 59 -2.20 -19.95 -7.91
C MET A 59 -3.07 -21.20 -7.72
N THR A 60 -2.66 -22.33 -8.31
CA THR A 60 -3.39 -23.60 -8.21
C THR A 60 -2.63 -24.67 -7.42
N ASP A 61 -1.33 -24.50 -7.22
CA ASP A 61 -0.49 -25.47 -6.53
C ASP A 61 0.69 -24.81 -5.78
N THR A 62 1.56 -25.64 -5.20
CA THR A 62 2.77 -25.20 -4.50
C THR A 62 3.83 -24.63 -5.45
N THR A 63 3.88 -25.07 -6.71
CA THR A 63 4.81 -24.55 -7.72
C THR A 63 4.49 -23.09 -8.03
N ASP A 64 3.21 -22.76 -8.16
CA ASP A 64 2.75 -21.38 -8.31
C ASP A 64 3.10 -20.51 -7.09
N LEU A 65 2.95 -21.08 -5.89
CA LEU A 65 3.29 -20.38 -4.65
C LEU A 65 4.80 -20.12 -4.53
N ASP A 66 5.64 -21.09 -4.88
CA ASP A 66 7.11 -20.94 -4.90
C ASP A 66 7.55 -19.90 -5.94
N ARG A 67 6.87 -19.87 -7.09
CA ARG A 67 7.06 -18.84 -8.12
C ARG A 67 6.66 -17.45 -7.61
N CYS A 68 5.54 -17.33 -6.89
CA CYS A 68 5.12 -16.10 -6.24
C CYS A 68 6.18 -15.62 -5.22
N CYS A 69 6.65 -16.52 -4.36
CA CYS A 69 7.71 -16.20 -3.38
C CYS A 69 8.99 -15.69 -4.08
N SER A 70 9.41 -16.36 -5.15
CA SER A 70 10.56 -15.92 -5.97
C SER A 70 10.37 -14.55 -6.61
N GLN A 71 9.13 -14.17 -6.94
CA GLN A 71 8.83 -12.83 -7.45
C GLN A 71 8.86 -11.77 -6.34
N ILE A 72 8.44 -12.13 -5.12
CA ILE A 72 8.55 -11.26 -3.95
C ILE A 72 10.03 -10.99 -3.64
N GLU A 73 10.91 -11.99 -3.73
CA GLU A 73 12.38 -11.81 -3.59
C GLU A 73 12.95 -10.82 -4.60
N LYS A 74 12.52 -10.93 -5.86
CA LYS A 74 12.90 -9.98 -6.91
C LYS A 74 12.41 -8.57 -6.59
N LEU A 75 11.19 -8.43 -6.07
CA LEU A 75 10.62 -7.14 -5.69
C LEU A 75 11.41 -6.53 -4.53
N TYR A 76 11.74 -7.31 -3.51
CA TYR A 76 12.58 -6.88 -2.39
C TYR A 76 13.93 -6.39 -2.88
N THR A 77 14.62 -7.20 -3.69
CA THR A 77 15.94 -6.85 -4.23
C THR A 77 15.90 -5.57 -5.07
N MET A 78 14.86 -5.40 -5.90
CA MET A 78 14.69 -4.19 -6.70
C MET A 78 14.46 -2.95 -5.84
N ILE A 79 13.59 -3.02 -4.83
CA ILE A 79 13.32 -1.87 -3.96
C ILE A 79 14.54 -1.56 -3.07
N LYS A 80 15.26 -2.59 -2.61
CA LYS A 80 16.50 -2.42 -1.83
C LYS A 80 17.59 -1.70 -2.63
N ARG A 81 17.73 -2.03 -3.92
CA ARG A 81 18.76 -1.44 -4.79
C ARG A 81 18.37 -0.06 -5.32
N ASP A 82 17.14 0.10 -5.79
CA ASP A 82 16.70 1.27 -6.57
C ASP A 82 15.81 2.24 -5.76
N GLY A 83 15.46 1.89 -4.52
CA GLY A 83 14.39 2.55 -3.79
C GLY A 83 13.00 2.27 -4.36
N TYR A 84 12.00 3.00 -3.89
CA TYR A 84 10.62 2.81 -4.32
C TYR A 84 10.30 3.52 -5.65
N THR A 85 9.92 2.76 -6.67
CA THR A 85 9.39 3.31 -7.94
C THR A 85 7.85 3.24 -7.98
N THR A 86 7.18 4.36 -8.33
CA THR A 86 5.72 4.41 -8.49
C THR A 86 5.24 3.43 -9.54
N GLN A 87 4.04 2.86 -9.35
CA GLN A 87 3.47 1.94 -10.34
C GLN A 87 3.33 2.57 -11.72
N ARG A 88 2.92 3.85 -11.79
CA ARG A 88 2.79 4.59 -13.05
C ARG A 88 4.09 4.61 -13.87
N ARG A 89 5.26 4.60 -13.22
CA ARG A 89 6.56 4.63 -13.90
C ARG A 89 7.09 3.23 -14.25
N LEU A 90 6.43 2.15 -13.83
CA LEU A 90 6.82 0.77 -14.12
C LEU A 90 6.27 0.32 -15.48
N SER A 91 6.77 0.88 -16.59
CA SER A 91 6.37 0.42 -17.93
C SER A 91 7.05 -0.92 -18.31
N LYS A 92 8.38 -1.02 -18.16
CA LYS A 92 9.18 -2.21 -18.55
C LYS A 92 9.78 -3.01 -17.39
N ARG A 93 9.68 -2.49 -16.15
CA ARG A 93 10.27 -3.09 -14.93
C ARG A 93 9.27 -3.89 -14.09
N LYS A 94 8.14 -4.30 -14.68
CA LYS A 94 7.09 -5.02 -13.97
C LYS A 94 7.54 -6.46 -13.72
N ILE A 95 7.48 -6.88 -12.46
CA ILE A 95 7.65 -8.28 -12.10
C ILE A 95 6.33 -8.98 -12.44
N GLN A 96 6.36 -9.83 -13.48
CA GLN A 96 5.21 -10.63 -13.86
C GLN A 96 4.85 -11.62 -12.73
N GLY A 97 3.57 -11.93 -12.58
CA GLY A 97 3.03 -12.91 -11.62
C GLY A 97 2.68 -12.41 -10.21
N LEU A 98 3.08 -11.19 -9.85
CA LEU A 98 2.54 -10.48 -8.67
C LEU A 98 1.32 -9.62 -9.00
N ASP A 99 0.84 -9.69 -10.24
CA ASP A 99 -0.30 -8.93 -10.72
C ASP A 99 -1.52 -9.82 -10.85
N TYR A 100 -2.32 -9.84 -9.79
CA TYR A 100 -3.58 -10.58 -9.72
C TYR A 100 -4.77 -9.77 -10.23
N GLU A 101 -4.50 -8.55 -10.72
CA GLU A 101 -5.50 -7.54 -11.07
C GLU A 101 -5.21 -7.00 -12.49
N PRO A 102 -5.11 -7.86 -13.51
CA PRO A 102 -4.57 -7.48 -14.82
C PRO A 102 -5.35 -6.36 -15.51
N TYR A 103 -6.66 -6.27 -15.24
CA TYR A 103 -7.57 -5.27 -15.81
C TYR A 103 -7.42 -3.86 -15.20
N PHE A 104 -6.73 -3.73 -14.06
CA PHE A 104 -6.51 -2.44 -13.44
C PHE A 104 -5.27 -1.73 -14.03
N PRO A 105 -5.37 -0.43 -14.37
CA PRO A 105 -4.21 0.40 -14.70
C PRO A 105 -3.16 0.37 -13.59
N LEU A 106 -1.87 0.46 -13.96
CA LEU A 106 -0.75 0.37 -13.01
C LEU A 106 -0.88 1.36 -11.84
N GLU A 107 -1.28 2.60 -12.11
CA GLU A 107 -1.49 3.62 -11.08
C GLU A 107 -2.51 3.22 -10.00
N GLN A 108 -3.46 2.33 -10.30
CA GLN A 108 -4.43 1.83 -9.32
C GLN A 108 -3.87 0.69 -8.47
N LYS A 109 -2.71 0.14 -8.84
CA LYS A 109 -1.97 -0.90 -8.11
C LYS A 109 -0.96 -0.30 -7.10
N GLN A 110 -0.99 1.02 -6.92
CA GLN A 110 -0.18 1.71 -5.92
C GLN A 110 -0.65 1.29 -4.51
N ILE A 111 0.27 1.35 -3.53
CA ILE A 111 -0.10 1.26 -2.11
C ILE A 111 -1.24 2.24 -1.87
N THR A 112 -2.35 1.74 -1.34
CA THR A 112 -3.59 2.50 -1.20
C THR A 112 -3.88 2.72 0.26
N VAL A 113 -4.24 3.95 0.59
CA VAL A 113 -4.63 4.37 1.93
C VAL A 113 -5.97 5.12 1.91
N TYR A 114 -6.61 5.16 3.07
CA TYR A 114 -7.74 6.04 3.36
C TYR A 114 -7.29 7.13 4.32
N VAL A 115 -8.04 8.23 4.37
CA VAL A 115 -7.83 9.30 5.35
C VAL A 115 -9.00 9.34 6.30
N ALA A 116 -8.74 9.01 7.57
CA ALA A 116 -9.72 8.95 8.64
C ALA A 116 -10.23 10.35 9.03
N ARG A 117 -11.21 10.40 9.95
CA ARG A 117 -11.82 11.67 10.42
C ARG A 117 -10.82 12.65 11.01
N ASP A 118 -9.75 12.14 11.60
CA ASP A 118 -8.67 12.86 12.27
C ASP A 118 -7.41 12.96 11.41
N GLY A 119 -7.49 12.61 10.12
CA GLY A 119 -6.34 12.64 9.22
C GLY A 119 -5.49 11.39 9.24
N GLU A 120 -5.73 10.43 10.14
CA GLU A 120 -4.92 9.20 10.17
C GLU A 120 -4.96 8.48 8.80
N LEU A 121 -3.79 8.06 8.33
CA LEU A 121 -3.65 7.34 7.08
C LEU A 121 -3.80 5.84 7.32
N LEU A 122 -4.94 5.32 6.89
CA LEU A 122 -5.33 3.93 7.11
C LEU A 122 -4.93 3.07 5.92
N TRP A 123 -4.14 2.01 6.17
CA TRP A 123 -3.75 1.07 5.13
C TRP A 123 -4.97 0.32 4.56
N CYS A 124 -5.06 0.25 3.23
CA CYS A 124 -6.11 -0.48 2.52
C CYS A 124 -5.56 -1.59 1.62
N ALA A 125 -4.53 -1.30 0.81
CA ALA A 125 -4.00 -2.26 -0.16
C ALA A 125 -2.52 -2.05 -0.45
N GLY A 126 -1.90 -3.04 -1.11
CA GLY A 126 -0.47 -3.01 -1.45
C GLY A 126 0.44 -3.63 -0.38
N ALA A 127 -0.06 -4.61 0.39
CA ALA A 127 0.61 -5.24 1.52
C ALA A 127 2.08 -5.61 1.24
N HIS A 128 2.36 -6.27 0.11
CA HIS A 128 3.71 -6.71 -0.23
C HIS A 128 4.70 -5.53 -0.32
N ARG A 129 4.29 -4.47 -1.03
CA ARG A 129 5.12 -3.29 -1.27
C ARG A 129 5.29 -2.44 -0.02
N LEU A 130 4.24 -2.29 0.78
CA LEU A 130 4.31 -1.60 2.06
C LEU A 130 5.20 -2.36 3.06
N SER A 131 5.09 -3.70 3.09
CA SER A 131 5.93 -4.54 3.94
C SER A 131 7.41 -4.39 3.60
N ILE A 132 7.75 -4.50 2.31
CA ILE A 132 9.14 -4.33 1.84
C ILE A 132 9.64 -2.92 2.15
N ALA A 133 8.83 -1.89 1.94
CA ALA A 133 9.22 -0.51 2.27
C ALA A 133 9.53 -0.37 3.77
N LYS A 134 8.65 -0.87 4.65
CA LYS A 134 8.85 -0.88 6.12
C LYS A 134 10.10 -1.64 6.55
N ILE A 135 10.33 -2.84 6.01
CA ILE A 135 11.52 -3.65 6.32
C ILE A 135 12.82 -2.97 5.86
N LEU A 136 12.78 -2.25 4.74
CA LEU A 136 13.94 -1.51 4.22
C LEU A 136 14.06 -0.10 4.81
N GLU A 137 13.21 0.26 5.77
CA GLU A 137 13.23 1.55 6.47
C GLU A 137 13.25 2.75 5.52
N LEU A 138 12.49 2.67 4.42
CA LEU A 138 12.42 3.79 3.47
C LEU A 138 11.77 5.03 4.10
N GLU A 139 12.47 6.16 4.07
CA GLU A 139 11.97 7.41 4.67
C GLU A 139 10.56 7.80 4.17
N SER A 140 10.31 7.67 2.87
CA SER A 140 8.99 7.93 2.30
C SER A 140 8.63 7.06 1.09
N ILE A 141 7.34 6.83 0.93
CA ILE A 141 6.77 6.11 -0.22
C ILE A 141 5.58 6.86 -0.82
N PRO A 142 5.36 6.75 -2.15
CA PRO A 142 4.15 7.26 -2.76
C PRO A 142 2.96 6.36 -2.40
N VAL A 143 1.86 6.95 -1.98
CA VAL A 143 0.58 6.26 -1.76
C VAL A 143 -0.52 6.91 -2.57
N ARG A 144 -1.57 6.12 -2.85
CA ARG A 144 -2.81 6.60 -3.45
C ARG A 144 -3.87 6.72 -2.37
N ILE A 145 -4.55 7.86 -2.33
CA ILE A 145 -5.71 8.05 -1.46
C ILE A 145 -6.96 7.60 -2.20
N ARG A 146 -7.69 6.63 -1.63
CA ARG A 146 -8.93 6.08 -2.21
C ARG A 146 -10.19 6.59 -1.53
N VAL A 147 -10.14 6.80 -0.22
CA VAL A 147 -11.27 7.32 0.56
C VAL A 147 -10.77 8.46 1.45
N ARG A 148 -11.54 9.53 1.55
CA ARG A 148 -11.39 10.55 2.59
C ARG A 148 -12.66 10.61 3.43
N TYR A 149 -12.49 10.88 4.71
CA TYR A 149 -13.60 11.28 5.56
C TYR A 149 -14.17 12.63 5.13
N GLU A 150 -15.48 12.83 5.30
CA GLU A 150 -16.16 14.06 4.85
C GLU A 150 -15.61 15.33 5.51
N LYS A 151 -15.49 15.32 6.84
CA LYS A 151 -14.93 16.47 7.58
C LYS A 151 -13.45 16.71 7.27
N TRP A 152 -12.72 15.64 6.96
CA TRP A 152 -11.34 15.74 6.51
C TRP A 152 -11.24 16.48 5.17
N LYS A 153 -12.13 16.14 4.24
CA LYS A 153 -12.21 16.80 2.94
C LYS A 153 -12.54 18.29 3.08
N GLU A 154 -13.49 18.64 3.94
CA GLU A 154 -13.84 20.03 4.23
C GLU A 154 -12.66 20.83 4.78
N LEU A 155 -11.92 20.26 5.75
CA LEU A 155 -10.69 20.87 6.27
C LEU A 155 -9.67 21.08 5.15
N ARG A 156 -9.45 20.05 4.32
CA ARG A 156 -8.51 20.12 3.20
C ARG A 156 -8.89 21.23 2.21
N ASP A 157 -10.17 21.41 1.91
CA ASP A 157 -10.62 22.46 1.01
C ASP A 157 -10.34 23.85 1.59
N ARG A 158 -10.64 24.07 2.88
CA ARG A 158 -10.32 25.34 3.55
C ARG A 158 -8.83 25.65 3.57
N VAL A 159 -7.99 24.64 3.82
CA VAL A 159 -6.52 24.79 3.77
C VAL A 159 -6.05 25.18 2.36
N TYR A 160 -6.61 24.56 1.32
CA TYR A 160 -6.24 24.85 -0.07
C TYR A 160 -6.78 26.22 -0.56
N GLU A 161 -7.90 26.67 0.00
CA GLU A 161 -8.48 28.00 -0.22
C GLU A 161 -7.78 29.10 0.59
N GLY A 162 -6.94 28.72 1.56
CA GLY A 162 -6.23 29.66 2.44
C GLY A 162 -7.09 30.22 3.57
N SER A 163 -8.26 29.64 3.84
CA SER A 163 -9.22 30.08 4.87
C SER A 163 -9.02 29.41 6.23
N GLU A 164 -8.10 28.44 6.34
CA GLU A 164 -7.71 27.76 7.57
C GLU A 164 -6.17 27.75 7.69
N GLN A 165 -5.63 28.23 8.81
CA GLN A 165 -4.19 28.36 9.07
C GLN A 165 -3.77 27.74 10.40
N ASP A 166 -4.37 26.63 10.83
CA ASP A 166 -3.95 25.97 12.07
C ASP A 166 -2.52 25.41 11.90
N GLU A 167 -1.52 26.18 12.30
CA GLU A 167 -0.25 26.29 11.55
C GLU A 167 0.66 25.07 11.64
N ILE A 168 0.56 24.25 12.67
CA ILE A 168 1.54 23.16 12.89
C ILE A 168 1.04 21.85 12.31
N TRP A 169 -0.24 21.54 12.50
CA TRP A 169 -0.80 20.26 12.10
C TRP A 169 -1.19 20.22 10.62
N THR A 170 -1.74 21.33 10.10
CA THR A 170 -2.09 21.43 8.68
C THR A 170 -0.87 21.49 7.76
N LYS A 171 0.23 22.12 8.20
CA LYS A 171 1.46 22.24 7.38
C LYS A 171 2.22 20.92 7.21
N ASN A 172 2.09 19.99 8.15
CA ASN A 172 2.87 18.75 8.17
C ASN A 172 2.09 17.52 7.70
N HIS A 173 0.77 17.61 7.56
CA HIS A 173 -0.01 16.46 7.11
C HIS A 173 0.19 16.21 5.60
N PRO A 174 0.55 14.99 5.17
CA PRO A 174 0.87 14.69 3.78
C PRO A 174 -0.29 14.98 2.81
N ASP A 175 -1.55 14.78 3.22
CA ASP A 175 -2.73 15.09 2.40
C ASP A 175 -3.14 16.59 2.37
N LEU A 176 -2.56 17.41 3.26
CA LEU A 176 -2.86 18.84 3.36
C LEU A 176 -1.79 19.73 2.71
N ASP A 177 -0.60 19.20 2.38
CA ASP A 177 0.44 19.97 1.67
C ASP A 177 -0.04 20.36 0.24
N PRO A 178 -0.24 21.65 -0.07
CA PRO A 178 -0.69 22.10 -1.39
C PRO A 178 0.25 21.71 -2.54
N ARG A 179 1.53 21.43 -2.24
CA ARG A 179 2.52 20.96 -3.21
C ARG A 179 2.32 19.49 -3.61
N SER A 180 1.61 18.71 -2.79
CA SER A 180 1.25 17.33 -3.13
C SER A 180 0.18 17.24 -4.24
N GLY A 181 -0.60 18.32 -4.43
CA GLY A 181 -1.71 18.40 -5.39
C GLY A 181 -1.36 18.87 -6.82
N LYS A 182 -0.13 19.35 -7.08
CA LYS A 182 0.24 19.89 -8.42
C LYS A 182 0.50 18.83 -9.50
N ALA A 183 0.29 17.54 -9.22
CA ALA A 183 0.27 16.49 -10.23
C ALA A 183 -1.16 16.30 -10.77
N VAL A 184 -1.53 17.16 -11.73
CA VAL A 184 -2.76 17.10 -12.53
C VAL A 184 -3.06 15.63 -12.89
N HIS A 185 -4.23 15.15 -12.45
CA HIS A 185 -4.81 13.80 -12.65
C HIS A 185 -4.19 12.58 -11.94
N THR A 186 -3.31 12.71 -10.95
CA THR A 186 -2.87 11.52 -10.18
C THR A 186 -2.60 11.84 -8.71
N HIS A 187 -3.52 11.39 -7.84
CA HIS A 187 -3.46 11.51 -6.38
C HIS A 187 -2.32 10.65 -5.80
N LEU A 188 -1.08 11.13 -5.88
CA LEU A 188 0.07 10.48 -5.26
C LEU A 188 0.60 11.39 -4.16
N THR A 189 0.38 10.97 -2.91
CA THR A 189 0.87 11.66 -1.72
C THR A 189 2.13 10.97 -1.23
N LYS A 190 3.15 11.73 -0.79
CA LYS A 190 4.33 11.15 -0.13
C LYS A 190 3.97 10.85 1.32
N PHE A 191 4.11 9.59 1.71
CA PHE A 191 3.90 9.10 3.06
C PHE A 191 5.24 8.94 3.76
N HIS A 192 5.42 9.56 4.95
CA HIS A 192 6.58 9.34 5.80
C HIS A 192 6.31 8.15 6.70
N MET A 193 7.24 7.21 6.76
CA MET A 193 7.09 6.05 7.63
C MET A 193 7.57 6.43 9.03
N VAL A 194 6.63 6.50 9.96
CA VAL A 194 6.89 6.36 11.40
C VAL A 194 6.71 4.88 11.77
#